data_AF-A0A6D0IHX0-F1
#
_entry.id   AF-A0A6D0IHX0-F1
#
_cell.length_a   1.000
_cell.length_b   1.000
_cell.length_c   1.000
_cell.angle_alpha   90.00
_cell.angle_beta   90.00
_cell.angle_gamma   90.00
#
_symmetry.space_group_name_H-M   'P 1'
#
loop_
_entity.id
_entity.type
_entity.pdbx_description
1 polymer ?
#
loop_
_entity_poly.entity_id
_entity_poly.type
_entity_poly.pdbx_seq_one_letter_code
_entity_poly.pdbx_strand_id
1 'polypeptide(L)'
;VSTVDVTFSGTPDGVQSEMLSIESGTDAASGLAIAILDDAKMLIPLNQASKDYSLHSGKVPLTFYAQLRPVNSDVQSGKVNASATFVLHYD
;
A
#
# COMPACT_ATOMS: atom_id res chain seq x y z
N VAL A 1 -4.07 -24.94 -3.08
CA VAL A 1 -4.57 -23.62 -3.46
C VAL A 1 -6.03 -23.47 -3.05
N SER A 2 -6.22 -23.16 -1.77
CA SER A 2 -7.48 -22.73 -1.16
C SER A 2 -7.44 -21.24 -0.80
N THR A 3 -6.26 -20.65 -0.67
CA THR A 3 -6.07 -19.27 -0.25
C THR A 3 -5.03 -18.57 -1.13
N VAL A 4 -5.10 -17.24 -1.12
CA VAL A 4 -4.08 -16.37 -1.66
C VAL A 4 -3.83 -15.23 -0.68
N ASP A 5 -2.58 -14.85 -0.49
CA ASP A 5 -2.21 -13.59 0.16
C ASP A 5 -1.50 -12.67 -0.84
N VAL A 6 -1.51 -11.37 -0.55
CA VAL A 6 -0.89 -10.36 -1.39
C VAL A 6 0.10 -9.57 -0.56
N THR A 7 1.35 -9.56 -1.00
CA THR A 7 2.40 -8.69 -0.46
C THR A 7 2.59 -7.50 -1.38
N PHE A 8 2.56 -6.29 -0.82
CA PHE A 8 2.89 -5.07 -1.54
C PHE A 8 4.30 -4.60 -1.17
N SER A 9 5.08 -4.21 -2.18
CA SER A 9 6.42 -3.66 -2.01
C SER A 9 6.58 -2.38 -2.82
N GLY A 10 7.54 -1.55 -2.41
CA GLY A 10 7.84 -0.26 -3.02
C GLY A 10 8.83 0.49 -2.14
N THR A 11 9.07 1.77 -2.44
CA THR A 11 9.96 2.61 -1.63
C THR A 11 9.25 2.98 -0.32
N PRO A 12 9.77 2.58 0.85
CA PRO A 12 9.20 2.95 2.14
C PRO A 12 9.32 4.45 2.41
N ASP A 13 8.32 5.04 3.06
CA ASP A 13 8.44 6.38 3.62
C ASP A 13 9.52 6.43 4.71
N GLY A 14 10.25 7.55 4.76
CA GLY A 14 11.39 7.72 5.65
C GLY A 14 11.03 7.91 7.14
N VAL A 15 9.78 8.30 7.43
CA VAL A 15 9.26 8.45 8.80
C VAL A 15 8.41 7.26 9.18
N GLN A 16 7.62 6.74 8.23
CA GLN A 16 6.71 5.63 8.47
C GLN A 16 6.87 4.51 7.43
N SER A 17 7.84 3.62 7.68
CA SER A 17 8.34 2.64 6.71
C SER A 17 7.35 1.53 6.31
N GLU A 18 6.24 1.41 7.02
CA GLU A 18 5.09 0.56 6.65
C GLU A 18 4.27 1.12 5.47
N MET A 19 4.48 2.38 5.06
CA MET A 19 3.77 3.06 3.98
C MET A 19 4.70 3.44 2.82
N LEU A 20 4.12 3.70 1.64
CA LEU A 20 4.88 4.16 0.47
C LEU A 20 5.27 5.63 0.60
N SER A 21 6.52 5.94 0.25
CA SER A 21 6.98 7.31 0.05
C SER A 21 6.32 7.94 -1.18
N ILE A 22 6.07 9.25 -1.13
CA ILE A 22 5.81 10.03 -2.34
C ILE A 22 7.12 10.17 -3.13
N GLU A 23 7.07 9.89 -4.42
CA GLU A 23 8.21 10.04 -5.33
C GLU A 23 8.70 11.50 -5.35
N SER A 24 10.00 11.69 -5.19
CA SER A 24 10.61 13.02 -5.19
C SER A 24 10.64 13.61 -6.61
N GLY A 25 10.62 14.94 -6.68
CA GLY A 25 10.67 15.66 -7.95
C GLY A 25 10.15 17.09 -7.83
N THR A 26 10.14 17.79 -8.96
CA THR A 26 9.59 19.16 -9.03
C THR A 26 8.10 19.15 -8.65
N ASP A 27 7.73 20.00 -7.70
CA ASP A 27 6.39 20.13 -7.11
C ASP A 27 5.91 18.90 -6.34
N ALA A 28 6.77 17.98 -5.90
CA ALA A 28 6.33 16.84 -5.08
C ALA A 28 5.75 17.29 -3.72
N ALA A 29 4.64 16.68 -3.31
CA ALA A 29 4.09 16.90 -1.98
C ALA A 29 5.02 16.33 -0.91
N SER A 30 4.95 16.89 0.31
CA SER A 30 5.72 16.39 1.45
C SER A 30 4.87 16.32 2.72
N GLY A 31 5.36 15.59 3.73
CA GLY A 31 4.64 15.36 4.99
C GLY A 31 3.53 14.30 4.90
N LEU A 32 3.38 13.63 3.75
CA LEU A 32 2.40 12.58 3.49
C LEU A 32 3.08 11.30 3.00
N ALA A 33 2.46 10.16 3.31
CA ALA A 33 2.77 8.86 2.74
C ALA A 33 1.48 8.17 2.25
N ILE A 34 1.62 7.13 1.44
CA ILE A 34 0.47 6.37 0.91
C ILE A 34 0.38 5.03 1.63
N ALA A 35 -0.69 4.86 2.41
CA ALA A 35 -1.07 3.60 3.01
C ALA A 35 -1.79 2.71 1.99
N ILE A 36 -1.45 1.42 1.96
CA ILE A 36 -2.22 0.39 1.28
C ILE A 36 -3.05 -0.34 2.33
N LEU A 37 -4.35 -0.48 2.08
CA LEU A 37 -5.30 -1.06 3.02
C LEU A 37 -6.02 -2.26 2.41
N ASP A 38 -6.39 -3.21 3.26
CA ASP A 38 -7.26 -4.32 2.89
C ASP A 38 -8.73 -3.89 2.73
N ASP A 39 -9.60 -4.84 2.40
CA ASP A 39 -11.05 -4.67 2.29
C ASP A 39 -11.72 -4.17 3.59
N ALA A 40 -11.13 -4.46 4.76
CA ALA A 40 -11.54 -3.96 6.07
C ALA A 40 -10.96 -2.58 6.40
N LYS A 41 -10.22 -1.97 5.46
CA LYS A 41 -9.50 -0.70 5.61
C LYS A 41 -8.40 -0.76 6.68
N MET A 42 -7.90 -1.95 6.98
CA MET A 42 -6.75 -2.17 7.84
C MET A 42 -5.46 -2.01 7.01
N LEU A 43 -4.43 -1.43 7.63
CA LEU A 43 -3.14 -1.25 6.98
C LEU A 43 -2.50 -2.60 6.64
N ILE A 44 -2.04 -2.73 5.40
CA ILE A 44 -1.10 -3.78 4.96
C ILE A 44 0.28 -3.13 4.93
N PRO A 45 1.18 -3.42 5.90
CA PRO A 45 2.52 -2.87 5.90
C PRO A 45 3.29 -3.31 4.65
N LEU A 46 4.12 -2.43 4.10
CA LEU A 46 5.01 -2.79 3.02
C LEU A 46 5.89 -4.00 3.39
N ASN A 47 6.11 -4.86 2.40
CA ASN A 47 6.90 -6.10 2.51
C ASN A 47 6.35 -7.11 3.54
N GLN A 48 5.09 -6.98 3.95
CA GLN A 48 4.36 -7.96 4.74
C GLN A 48 3.16 -8.47 3.95
N ALA A 49 2.83 -9.75 4.14
CA ALA A 49 1.66 -10.36 3.55
C ALA A 49 0.38 -9.74 4.13
N SER A 50 -0.64 -9.62 3.29
CA SER A 50 -2.00 -9.38 3.73
C SER A 50 -2.53 -10.56 4.56
N LYS A 51 -3.76 -10.46 5.06
CA LYS A 51 -4.53 -11.63 5.43
C LYS A 51 -4.72 -12.58 4.24
N ASP A 52 -5.04 -13.83 4.53
CA ASP A 52 -5.46 -14.80 3.53
C ASP A 52 -6.84 -14.45 2.96
N TYR A 53 -6.96 -14.58 1.64
CA TYR A 53 -8.24 -14.50 0.94
C TYR A 53 -8.61 -15.88 0.42
N SER A 54 -9.80 -16.36 0.79
CA SER A 54 -10.31 -17.65 0.32
C SER A 54 -10.59 -17.63 -1.18
N LEU A 55 -10.13 -18.65 -1.88
CA LEU A 55 -10.37 -18.86 -3.30
C LEU A 55 -11.51 -19.85 -3.52
N HIS A 56 -12.23 -19.67 -4.61
CA HIS A 56 -13.23 -20.61 -5.11
C HIS A 56 -13.18 -20.64 -6.64
N SER A 57 -13.86 -21.62 -7.24
CA SER A 57 -13.95 -21.69 -8.70
C SER A 57 -14.58 -20.42 -9.27
N GLY A 58 -14.01 -19.90 -10.36
CA GLY A 58 -14.45 -18.67 -11.01
C GLY A 58 -13.60 -17.45 -10.63
N LYS A 59 -14.15 -16.25 -10.88
CA LYS A 59 -13.47 -14.98 -10.62
C LYS A 59 -13.62 -14.59 -9.14
N VAL A 60 -12.50 -14.42 -8.45
CA VAL A 60 -12.46 -13.92 -7.08
C VAL A 60 -11.81 -12.53 -7.10
N PRO A 61 -12.58 -11.43 -6.91
CA PRO A 61 -12.01 -10.10 -6.83
C PRO A 61 -11.36 -9.86 -5.46
N LEU A 62 -10.12 -9.38 -5.45
CA LEU A 62 -9.45 -8.86 -4.25
C LEU A 62 -9.54 -7.33 -4.25
N THR A 63 -10.05 -6.76 -3.16
CA THR A 63 -10.27 -5.31 -3.03
C THR A 63 -9.27 -4.71 -2.07
N PHE A 64 -8.58 -3.65 -2.51
CA PHE A 64 -7.63 -2.89 -1.72
C PHE A 64 -7.91 -1.40 -1.85
N TYR A 65 -7.47 -0.60 -0.88
CA TYR A 65 -7.60 0.85 -0.92
C TYR A 65 -6.23 1.52 -0.75
N ALA A 66 -6.07 2.68 -1.37
CA ALA A 66 -4.96 3.57 -1.12
C ALA A 66 -5.46 4.79 -0.34
N GLN A 67 -4.69 5.25 0.65
CA GLN A 67 -5.02 6.42 1.46
C GLN A 67 -3.77 7.27 1.71
N LEU A 68 -3.86 8.57 1.43
CA LEU A 68 -2.86 9.54 1.88
C LEU A 68 -2.96 9.74 3.39
N ARG A 69 -1.84 9.61 4.10
CA ARG A 69 -1.74 9.81 5.56
C ARG A 69 -0.62 10.78 5.90
N PRO A 70 -0.85 11.74 6.80
CA PRO A 70 0.22 12.59 7.31
C PRO A 70 1.21 11.76 8.12
N VAL A 71 2.50 11.94 7.85
CA VAL A 71 3.60 11.33 8.62
C VAL A 71 4.28 12.33 9.54
N ASN A 72 3.99 13.63 9.39
CA ASN A 72 4.39 14.69 10.30
C ASN A 72 3.35 15.83 10.30
N SER A 73 3.58 16.88 11.09
CA SER A 73 2.67 18.03 11.19
C SER A 73 2.78 19.04 10.04
N ASP A 74 3.82 18.94 9.20
CA ASP A 74 4.14 19.91 8.16
C ASP A 74 3.85 19.32 6.77
N VAL A 75 2.58 19.37 6.37
CA VAL A 75 2.13 18.87 5.06
C VAL A 75 2.22 19.98 4.02
N GLN A 76 2.99 19.75 2.96
CA GLN A 76 3.14 20.68 1.85
C GLN A 76 2.44 20.14 0.60
N SER A 77 1.68 21.02 -0.06
CA SER A 77 0.93 20.67 -1.28
C SER A 77 1.88 20.37 -2.44
N GLY A 78 1.50 19.41 -3.28
CA GLY A 78 2.26 19.07 -4.47
C GLY A 78 1.67 17.86 -5.20
N LYS A 79 2.40 17.37 -6.20
CA LYS A 79 2.13 16.13 -6.92
C LYS A 79 2.35 14.94 -6.00
N VAL A 80 1.45 13.97 -6.13
CA VAL A 80 1.49 12.72 -5.38
C VAL A 80 1.62 11.60 -6.40
N ASN A 81 2.83 11.09 -6.55
CA ASN A 81 3.14 9.93 -7.37
C ASN A 81 3.79 8.86 -6.48
N ALA A 82 3.44 7.60 -6.69
CA ALA A 82 4.12 6.48 -6.07
C ALA A 82 3.90 5.22 -6.90
N SER A 83 4.86 4.31 -6.81
CA SER A 83 4.84 3.03 -7.50
C SER A 83 4.94 1.90 -6.47
N ALA A 84 4.13 0.87 -6.67
CA ALA A 84 4.14 -0.34 -5.85
C ALA A 84 4.10 -1.58 -6.74
N THR A 85 4.77 -2.64 -6.30
CA THR A 85 4.65 -3.98 -6.85
C THR A 85 3.78 -4.82 -5.94
N PHE A 86 2.91 -5.65 -6.51
CA PHE A 86 2.14 -6.63 -5.75
C PHE A 86 2.58 -8.04 -6.17
N VAL A 87 2.71 -8.93 -5.19
CA VAL A 87 3.04 -10.35 -5.40
C VAL A 87 1.91 -11.17 -4.80
N LEU A 88 1.40 -12.13 -5.57
CA LEU A 88 0.42 -13.10 -5.09
C LEU A 88 1.15 -14.37 -4.68
N HIS A 89 0.86 -14.84 -3.47
CA HIS A 89 1.31 -16.13 -2.99
C HIS A 89 0.09 -17.04 -2.80
N TYR A 90 0.17 -18.27 -3.33
CA TYR A 90 -0.95 -19.21 -3.40
C TYR A 90 -0.65 -20.45 -2.56
N ASP A 91 -1.52 -20.75 -1.60
CA ASP A 91 -1.43 -21.90 -0.69
C ASP A 91 -2.60 -22.87 -0.87
#